data_AF-A0A0W0H4Q2-F1
#
_entry.id   AF-A0A0W0H4Q2-F1
#
_cell.length_a   1.000
_cell.length_b   1.000
_cell.length_c   1.000
_cell.angle_alpha   90.00
_cell.angle_beta   90.00
_cell.angle_gamma   90.00
#
_symmetry.space_group_name_H-M   'P 1'
#
loop_
_entity.id
_entity.type
_entity.pdbx_description
1 polymer ?
#
loop_
_entity_poly.entity_id
_entity_poly.type
_entity_poly.pdbx_seq_one_letter_code
_entity_poly.pdbx_strand_id
1 'polypeptide(L)'
;MHTYQQDYGDNYLMNISSMGYRSLTQYLQSLHPRYNSESEVNNFIRDFARHYDAGELDRDELDLRKHHIERTLAPQAALLQQFIHAAPRISGVSLLKGAVGNDELFTTQLNGHSALQALLSGNSLQFNGFLSTTSRAGAAIEFSSVDDRRELSRARYTVDFSKSDAASEVLRRQAMRELQEGQIDPASIFFRFKADRVAGISVDAIQDAHNAAMTLSGAGEQEILLNPGHHFHPEKIVMLEQGFAVSGTLSYG
;
A
#
# COMPACT_ATOMS: atom_id res chain seq x y z
N MET A 1 -7.24 -2.66 23.67
CA MET A 1 -7.51 -2.96 22.25
C MET A 1 -6.42 -2.25 21.49
N HIS A 2 -5.52 -3.01 20.85
CA HIS A 2 -4.28 -2.51 20.27
C HIS A 2 -4.55 -1.70 18.99
N THR A 3 -3.90 -0.55 18.87
CA THR A 3 -3.99 0.36 17.73
C THR A 3 -3.43 -0.33 16.49
N TYR A 4 -4.10 -0.25 15.34
CA TYR A 4 -3.58 -0.75 14.05
C TYR A 4 -2.30 0.00 13.61
N GLN A 5 -2.14 1.24 14.07
CA GLN A 5 -0.96 2.08 13.85
C GLN A 5 0.06 2.01 15.01
N GLN A 6 0.11 0.90 15.78
CA GLN A 6 1.03 0.80 16.93
C GLN A 6 2.51 1.00 16.55
N ASP A 7 3.26 1.46 17.55
CA ASP A 7 4.69 1.76 17.53
C ASP A 7 5.51 0.68 16.82
N TYR A 8 6.64 1.08 16.21
CA TYR A 8 7.68 0.16 15.74
C TYR A 8 7.40 -0.68 14.48
N GLY A 9 6.44 -0.28 13.64
CA GLY A 9 6.23 -0.88 12.31
C GLY A 9 5.30 -2.09 12.28
N ASP A 10 4.42 -2.23 13.27
CA ASP A 10 3.50 -3.37 13.38
C ASP A 10 2.56 -3.50 12.19
N ASN A 11 2.09 -2.40 11.61
CA ASN A 11 1.28 -2.41 10.39
C ASN A 11 1.97 -3.14 9.23
N TYR A 12 3.27 -2.91 9.05
CA TYR A 12 4.11 -3.58 8.05
C TYR A 12 4.25 -5.08 8.36
N LEU A 13 4.51 -5.43 9.62
CA LEU A 13 4.66 -6.83 10.05
C LEU A 13 3.34 -7.60 10.00
N MET A 14 2.21 -6.97 10.32
CA MET A 14 0.87 -7.51 10.15
C MET A 14 0.56 -7.74 8.67
N ASN A 15 1.03 -6.87 7.77
CA ASN A 15 0.92 -7.09 6.33
C ASN A 15 1.75 -8.29 5.85
N ILE A 16 2.96 -8.49 6.37
CA ILE A 16 3.73 -9.71 6.10
C ILE A 16 2.96 -10.96 6.52
N SER A 17 2.38 -10.93 7.72
CA SER A 17 1.56 -12.05 8.21
C SER A 17 0.34 -12.28 7.32
N SER A 18 -0.35 -11.22 6.91
CA SER A 18 -1.59 -11.28 6.13
C SER A 18 -1.37 -11.76 4.69
N MET A 19 -0.17 -11.54 4.14
CA MET A 19 0.30 -12.14 2.88
C MET A 19 0.58 -13.65 2.97
N GLY A 20 0.49 -14.24 4.16
CA GLY A 20 0.66 -15.68 4.39
C GLY A 20 2.05 -16.12 4.84
N TYR A 21 2.97 -15.18 5.08
CA TYR A 21 4.28 -15.48 5.65
C TYR A 21 4.16 -15.75 7.14
N ARG A 22 4.81 -16.83 7.60
CA ARG A 22 4.75 -17.22 9.01
C ARG A 22 5.71 -16.43 9.88
N SER A 23 6.80 -15.93 9.31
CA SER A 23 7.84 -15.18 10.02
C SER A 23 8.45 -14.09 9.14
N LEU A 24 9.09 -13.11 9.79
CA LEU A 24 9.82 -12.05 9.09
C LEU A 24 10.98 -12.63 8.27
N THR A 25 11.69 -13.62 8.81
CA THR A 25 12.79 -14.28 8.10
C THR A 25 12.31 -14.96 6.82
N GLN A 26 11.18 -15.67 6.85
CA GLN A 26 10.62 -16.33 5.67
C GLN A 26 10.28 -15.31 4.58
N TYR A 27 9.70 -14.17 4.96
CA TYR A 27 9.41 -13.08 4.04
C TYR A 27 10.68 -12.51 3.40
N LEU A 28 11.68 -12.14 4.20
CA LEU A 28 12.94 -11.58 3.71
C LEU A 28 13.65 -12.55 2.75
N GLN A 29 13.68 -13.84 3.04
CA GLN A 29 14.25 -14.87 2.17
C GLN A 29 13.54 -14.96 0.81
N SER A 30 12.23 -14.67 0.76
CA SER A 30 11.50 -14.61 -0.51
C SER A 30 11.84 -13.38 -1.35
N LEU A 31 12.32 -12.29 -0.73
CA LEU A 31 12.74 -11.08 -1.43
C LEU A 31 14.13 -11.22 -2.04
N HIS A 32 15.09 -11.76 -1.28
CA HIS A 32 16.47 -11.87 -1.76
C HIS A 32 17.28 -12.98 -1.07
N PRO A 33 18.10 -13.75 -1.79
CA PRO A 33 18.90 -14.86 -1.23
C PRO A 33 19.86 -14.46 -0.09
N ARG A 34 20.25 -13.18 0.00
CA ARG A 34 21.13 -12.67 1.08
C ARG A 34 20.56 -12.93 2.48
N TYR A 35 19.23 -12.93 2.60
CA TYR A 35 18.54 -13.14 3.87
C TYR A 35 18.50 -14.60 4.34
N ASN A 36 19.18 -15.50 3.61
CA ASN A 36 19.56 -16.81 4.15
C ASN A 36 20.65 -16.69 5.24
N SER A 37 21.37 -15.56 5.31
CA SER A 37 22.30 -15.27 6.39
C SER A 37 21.58 -14.65 7.60
N GLU A 38 21.80 -15.23 8.78
CA GLU A 38 21.28 -14.66 10.03
C GLU A 38 21.83 -13.26 10.31
N SER A 39 23.07 -12.98 9.90
CA SER A 39 23.65 -11.62 10.05
C SER A 39 22.85 -10.58 9.27
N GLU A 40 22.43 -10.92 8.04
CA GLU A 40 21.67 -10.02 7.16
C GLU A 40 20.26 -9.78 7.68
N VAL A 41 19.62 -10.83 8.22
CA VAL A 41 18.32 -10.71 8.91
C VAL A 41 18.45 -9.80 10.14
N ASN A 42 19.49 -9.98 10.95
CA ASN A 42 19.73 -9.15 12.13
C ASN A 42 20.04 -7.69 11.77
N ASN A 43 20.77 -7.45 10.67
CA ASN A 43 21.02 -6.10 10.16
C ASN A 43 19.72 -5.43 9.71
N PHE A 44 18.88 -6.15 8.96
CA PHE A 44 17.56 -5.65 8.58
C PHE A 44 16.73 -5.25 9.78
N ILE A 45 16.66 -6.08 10.83
CA ILE A 45 15.84 -5.79 12.01
C ILE A 45 16.32 -4.52 12.72
N ARG A 46 17.63 -4.29 12.80
CA ARG A 46 18.18 -3.06 13.37
C ARG A 46 17.84 -1.84 12.53
N ASP A 47 17.99 -1.93 11.22
CA ASP A 47 17.66 -0.82 10.32
C ASP A 47 16.16 -0.51 10.32
N PHE A 48 15.32 -1.55 10.35
CA PHE A 48 13.88 -1.44 10.50
C PHE A 48 13.50 -0.78 11.83
N ALA A 49 14.13 -1.19 12.93
CA ALA A 49 13.92 -0.58 14.24
C ALA A 49 14.32 0.90 14.26
N ARG A 50 15.45 1.27 13.65
CA ARG A 50 15.84 2.68 13.51
C ARG A 50 14.85 3.47 12.65
N HIS A 51 14.34 2.89 11.57
CA HIS A 51 13.36 3.55 10.69
C HIS A 51 12.06 3.89 11.42
N TYR A 52 11.63 3.04 12.35
CA TYR A 52 10.44 3.26 13.18
C TYR A 52 10.78 3.78 14.59
N ASP A 53 11.89 4.52 14.73
CA ASP A 53 12.32 5.21 15.96
C ASP A 53 12.36 4.34 17.24
N ALA A 54 12.62 3.05 17.09
CA ALA A 54 12.77 2.12 18.21
C ALA A 54 14.13 2.19 18.92
N GLY A 55 15.09 2.94 18.36
CA GLY A 55 16.46 3.02 18.88
C GLY A 55 17.34 1.80 18.56
N GLU A 56 18.49 1.74 19.21
CA GLU A 56 19.41 0.61 19.11
C GLU A 56 18.91 -0.57 19.95
N LEU A 57 18.94 -1.76 19.36
CA LEU A 57 18.42 -2.97 19.99
C LEU A 57 19.52 -3.76 20.68
N ASP A 58 19.25 -4.21 21.90
CA ASP A 58 20.02 -5.27 22.54
C ASP A 58 19.71 -6.66 21.94
N ARG A 59 20.31 -7.72 22.50
CA ARG A 59 20.14 -9.09 21.99
C ARG A 59 18.73 -9.63 22.20
N ASP A 60 18.11 -9.33 23.35
CA ASP A 60 16.81 -9.87 23.71
C ASP A 60 15.71 -9.11 22.94
N GLU A 61 15.88 -7.81 22.76
CA GLU A 61 15.01 -6.97 21.93
C GLU A 61 15.08 -7.38 20.45
N LEU A 62 16.28 -7.71 19.95
CA LEU A 62 16.46 -8.23 18.60
C LEU A 62 15.71 -9.56 18.40
N ASP A 63 15.82 -10.50 19.35
CA ASP A 63 15.08 -11.79 19.29
C ASP A 63 13.57 -11.56 19.32
N LEU A 64 13.10 -10.66 20.19
CA LEU A 64 11.69 -10.31 20.31
C LEU A 64 11.15 -9.77 18.98
N ARG A 65 11.88 -8.86 18.33
CA ARG A 65 11.50 -8.26 17.04
C ARG A 65 11.57 -9.26 15.89
N LYS A 66 12.58 -10.14 15.88
CA LYS A 66 12.73 -11.21 14.88
C LYS A 66 11.51 -12.14 14.85
N HIS A 67 10.96 -12.43 16.02
CA HIS A 67 9.85 -13.35 16.22
C HIS A 67 8.51 -12.68 16.51
N HIS A 68 8.40 -11.37 16.27
CA HIS A 68 7.24 -10.59 16.66
C HIS A 68 5.98 -11.00 15.87
N ILE A 69 6.14 -11.37 14.60
CA ILE A 69 5.07 -11.90 13.77
C ILE A 69 4.51 -13.18 14.39
N GLU A 70 5.37 -14.16 14.67
CA GLU A 70 4.97 -15.47 15.19
C GLU A 70 4.33 -15.36 16.58
N ARG A 71 4.95 -14.58 17.47
CA ARG A 71 4.62 -14.57 18.89
C ARG A 71 3.45 -13.65 19.22
N THR A 72 3.24 -12.59 18.42
CA THR A 72 2.33 -11.50 18.79
C THR A 72 1.35 -11.14 17.68
N LEU A 73 1.84 -10.83 16.48
CA LEU A 73 1.02 -10.15 15.47
C LEU A 73 0.17 -11.09 14.62
N ALA A 74 0.59 -12.33 14.37
CA ALA A 74 -0.18 -13.23 13.50
C ALA A 74 -1.62 -13.50 14.00
N PRO A 75 -1.87 -13.77 15.30
CA PRO A 75 -3.24 -13.87 15.80
C PRO A 75 -4.03 -12.57 15.67
N GLN A 76 -3.39 -11.41 15.87
CA GLN A 76 -4.03 -10.11 15.78
C GLN A 76 -4.41 -9.77 14.33
N ALA A 77 -3.52 -10.03 13.37
CA ALA A 77 -3.78 -9.88 11.95
C ALA A 77 -4.95 -10.75 11.52
N ALA A 78 -5.00 -12.01 11.97
CA ALA A 78 -6.12 -12.91 11.67
C ALA A 78 -7.46 -12.41 12.25
N LEU A 79 -7.46 -11.92 13.49
CA LEU A 79 -8.65 -11.32 14.11
C LEU A 79 -9.12 -10.08 13.34
N LEU A 80 -8.19 -9.19 12.95
CA LEU A 80 -8.51 -8.01 12.16
C LEU A 80 -9.06 -8.38 10.79
N GLN A 81 -8.46 -9.36 10.11
CA GLN A 81 -8.97 -9.87 8.83
C GLN A 81 -10.41 -10.39 8.97
N GLN A 82 -10.70 -11.19 10.00
CA GLN A 82 -12.04 -11.72 10.25
C GLN A 82 -13.03 -10.59 10.54
N PHE A 83 -12.63 -9.62 11.36
CA PHE A 83 -13.46 -8.47 11.71
C PHE A 83 -13.82 -7.64 10.47
N ILE A 84 -12.85 -7.26 9.64
CA ILE A 84 -13.10 -6.53 8.39
C ILE A 84 -13.92 -7.38 7.42
N HIS A 85 -13.62 -8.67 7.31
CA HIS A 85 -14.35 -9.57 6.41
C HIS A 85 -15.82 -9.70 6.78
N ALA A 86 -16.18 -9.64 8.06
CA ALA A 86 -17.56 -9.70 8.54
C ALA A 86 -18.34 -8.38 8.33
N ALA A 87 -17.66 -7.27 8.07
CA ALA A 87 -18.30 -5.97 7.87
C ALA A 87 -19.10 -5.90 6.55
N PRO A 88 -20.17 -5.06 6.49
CA PRO A 88 -20.88 -4.78 5.25
C PRO A 88 -19.93 -4.31 4.13
N ARG A 89 -20.16 -4.78 2.91
CA ARG A 89 -19.33 -4.40 1.76
C ARG A 89 -19.58 -2.95 1.37
N ILE A 90 -18.50 -2.23 1.07
CA ILE A 90 -18.54 -0.84 0.64
C ILE A 90 -18.66 -0.82 -0.90
N SER A 91 -19.53 0.02 -1.44
CA SER A 91 -19.74 0.16 -2.89
C SER A 91 -20.18 1.57 -3.27
N GLY A 92 -19.90 1.98 -4.50
CA GLY A 92 -20.40 3.25 -5.05
C GLY A 92 -19.71 4.51 -4.52
N VAL A 93 -18.62 4.36 -3.74
CA VAL A 93 -17.81 5.47 -3.21
C VAL A 93 -16.42 5.49 -3.84
N SER A 94 -15.79 6.66 -3.85
CA SER A 94 -14.39 6.81 -4.26
C SER A 94 -13.47 6.65 -3.05
N LEU A 95 -12.50 5.74 -3.13
CA LEU A 95 -11.43 5.60 -2.15
C LEU A 95 -10.12 6.08 -2.79
N LEU A 96 -9.29 6.77 -2.02
CA LEU A 96 -8.07 7.40 -2.51
C LEU A 96 -6.85 6.82 -1.80
N LYS A 97 -5.73 6.70 -2.50
CA LYS A 97 -4.45 6.30 -1.92
C LYS A 97 -3.29 6.99 -2.63
N GLY A 98 -2.40 7.58 -1.86
CA GLY A 98 -1.05 7.90 -2.30
C GLY A 98 -0.10 6.74 -2.02
N ALA A 99 0.88 6.58 -2.89
CA ALA A 99 2.00 5.68 -2.67
C ALA A 99 3.26 6.19 -3.37
N VAL A 100 4.40 5.80 -2.82
CA VAL A 100 5.72 6.01 -3.41
C VAL A 100 6.18 4.71 -4.08
N GLY A 101 6.64 4.82 -5.32
CA GLY A 101 7.03 3.74 -6.21
C GLY A 101 8.51 3.33 -6.14
N ASN A 102 9.23 3.75 -5.10
CA ASN A 102 10.69 3.60 -4.97
C ASN A 102 11.16 2.22 -4.52
N ASP A 103 10.24 1.28 -4.28
CA ASP A 103 10.54 -0.08 -3.81
C ASP A 103 11.31 -0.10 -2.47
N GLU A 104 10.84 0.72 -1.53
CA GLU A 104 11.46 0.86 -0.21
C GLU A 104 11.19 -0.36 0.67
N LEU A 105 12.26 -0.90 1.23
CA LEU A 105 12.22 -2.18 1.94
C LEU A 105 11.41 -2.12 3.24
N PHE A 106 11.40 -0.97 3.92
CA PHE A 106 10.81 -0.76 5.25
C PHE A 106 9.38 -0.24 5.20
N THR A 107 8.86 0.12 4.03
CA THR A 107 7.50 0.62 3.85
C THR A 107 6.72 -0.30 2.89
N THR A 108 5.58 0.16 2.38
CA THR A 108 4.83 -0.65 1.38
C THR A 108 5.69 -0.84 0.14
N GLN A 109 6.14 -2.06 -0.12
CA GLN A 109 6.90 -2.40 -1.33
C GLN A 109 6.01 -2.30 -2.56
N LEU A 110 6.13 -1.17 -3.26
CA LEU A 110 5.49 -0.93 -4.55
C LEU A 110 6.57 -0.44 -5.52
N ASN A 111 6.91 -1.28 -6.48
CA ASN A 111 7.80 -0.89 -7.57
C ASN A 111 6.98 -0.15 -8.64
N GLY A 112 7.18 1.16 -8.75
CA GLY A 112 6.38 2.01 -9.64
C GLY A 112 6.51 1.65 -11.11
N HIS A 113 7.70 1.24 -11.55
CA HIS A 113 7.94 0.80 -12.93
C HIS A 113 7.12 -0.45 -13.26
N SER A 114 7.23 -1.47 -12.43
CA SER A 114 6.50 -2.74 -12.60
C SER A 114 4.99 -2.54 -12.50
N ALA A 115 4.54 -1.70 -11.57
CA ALA A 115 3.12 -1.36 -11.42
C ALA A 115 2.58 -0.64 -12.67
N LEU A 116 3.25 0.41 -13.13
CA LEU A 116 2.83 1.16 -14.32
C LEU A 116 2.85 0.27 -15.57
N GLN A 117 3.88 -0.57 -15.74
CA GLN A 117 3.96 -1.52 -16.85
C GLN A 117 2.79 -2.51 -16.83
N ALA A 118 2.44 -3.06 -15.67
CA ALA A 118 1.29 -3.96 -15.53
C ALA A 118 -0.02 -3.26 -15.90
N LEU A 119 -0.24 -2.05 -15.36
CA LEU A 119 -1.43 -1.25 -15.63
C LEU A 119 -1.55 -0.86 -17.11
N LEU A 120 -0.45 -0.41 -17.75
CA LEU A 120 -0.41 -0.10 -19.18
C LEU A 120 -0.67 -1.31 -20.07
N SER A 121 -0.37 -2.52 -19.58
CA SER A 121 -0.68 -3.78 -20.25
C SER A 121 -2.14 -4.21 -20.07
N GLY A 122 -2.93 -3.49 -19.27
CA GLY A 122 -4.32 -3.82 -18.95
C GLY A 122 -4.46 -4.87 -17.84
N ASN A 123 -3.38 -5.19 -17.13
CA ASN A 123 -3.41 -6.11 -16.01
C ASN A 123 -3.97 -5.43 -14.76
N SER A 124 -4.64 -6.21 -13.92
CA SER A 124 -5.05 -5.76 -12.60
C SER A 124 -3.88 -5.81 -11.61
N LEU A 125 -3.89 -4.92 -10.63
CA LEU A 125 -3.02 -5.02 -9.45
C LEU A 125 -3.75 -5.79 -8.35
N GLN A 126 -3.01 -6.63 -7.63
CA GLN A 126 -3.52 -7.36 -6.47
C GLN A 126 -2.91 -6.79 -5.19
N PHE A 127 -3.76 -6.48 -4.22
CA PHE A 127 -3.35 -6.01 -2.90
C PHE A 127 -3.45 -7.17 -1.91
N ASN A 128 -2.29 -7.79 -1.62
CA ASN A 128 -2.17 -8.99 -0.79
C ASN A 128 -2.00 -8.70 0.72
N GLY A 129 -1.86 -7.44 1.09
CA GLY A 129 -1.89 -6.97 2.48
C GLY A 129 -3.13 -6.12 2.74
N PHE A 130 -3.28 -5.65 3.98
CA PHE A 130 -4.26 -4.62 4.30
C PHE A 130 -3.96 -3.37 3.48
N LEU A 131 -5.02 -2.78 2.92
CA LEU A 131 -4.92 -1.60 2.07
C LEU A 131 -5.55 -0.41 2.79
N SER A 132 -4.70 0.47 3.29
CA SER A 132 -5.13 1.76 3.86
C SER A 132 -5.48 2.73 2.72
N THR A 133 -6.67 3.32 2.81
CA THR A 133 -7.20 4.31 1.88
C THR A 133 -7.85 5.46 2.65
N THR A 134 -8.18 6.55 1.97
CA THR A 134 -8.85 7.71 2.56
C THR A 134 -9.95 8.23 1.64
N SER A 135 -10.96 8.91 2.21
CA SER A 135 -11.90 9.74 1.46
C SER A 135 -11.36 11.14 1.15
N ARG A 136 -10.20 11.53 1.67
CA ARG A 136 -9.64 12.88 1.53
C ARG A 136 -8.54 12.95 0.48
N ALA A 137 -8.75 13.81 -0.52
CA ALA A 137 -7.77 14.04 -1.57
C ALA A 137 -6.44 14.59 -1.01
N GLY A 138 -6.49 15.52 -0.05
CA GLY A 138 -5.28 16.12 0.54
C GLY A 138 -4.34 15.07 1.15
N ALA A 139 -4.87 14.18 1.99
CA ALA A 139 -4.09 13.10 2.60
C ALA A 139 -3.53 12.13 1.54
N ALA A 140 -4.33 11.76 0.54
CA ALA A 140 -3.84 10.89 -0.53
C ALA A 140 -2.74 11.55 -1.40
N ILE A 141 -2.77 12.87 -1.57
CA ILE A 141 -1.70 13.60 -2.27
C ILE A 141 -0.42 13.60 -1.44
N GLU A 142 -0.52 13.92 -0.14
CA GLU A 142 0.61 13.90 0.79
C GLU A 142 1.35 12.55 0.78
N PHE A 143 0.60 11.43 0.83
CA PHE A 143 1.19 10.09 0.75
C PHE A 143 1.75 9.69 -0.63
N SER A 144 1.46 10.47 -1.68
CA SER A 144 2.03 10.26 -3.02
C SER A 144 3.28 11.09 -3.27
N SER A 145 3.60 12.04 -2.39
CA SER A 145 4.72 12.95 -2.56
C SER A 145 6.04 12.29 -2.18
N VAL A 146 7.00 12.35 -3.09
CA VAL A 146 8.38 11.84 -2.90
C VAL A 146 9.27 12.92 -2.24
N ASP A 147 8.78 14.16 -2.12
CA ASP A 147 9.44 15.34 -1.55
C ASP A 147 8.35 16.37 -1.18
N ASP A 148 8.48 17.04 -0.02
CA ASP A 148 7.51 17.98 0.58
C ASP A 148 7.08 19.14 -0.36
N ARG A 149 7.81 19.32 -1.47
CA ARG A 149 7.60 20.39 -2.45
C ARG A 149 6.94 19.93 -3.75
N ARG A 150 6.57 18.65 -3.88
CA ARG A 150 6.08 18.12 -5.16
C ARG A 150 4.62 17.72 -5.04
N GLU A 151 3.77 18.66 -5.45
CA GLU A 151 2.40 18.40 -5.90
C GLU A 151 2.43 17.35 -7.02
N LEU A 152 1.36 16.56 -7.18
CA LEU A 152 1.13 15.76 -8.38
C LEU A 152 1.26 16.69 -9.60
N SER A 153 2.42 16.64 -10.24
CA SER A 153 2.87 17.55 -11.29
C SER A 153 1.89 17.66 -12.46
N ARG A 154 2.17 18.53 -13.44
CA ARG A 154 1.24 18.80 -14.54
C ARG A 154 0.92 17.53 -15.34
N ALA A 155 -0.36 17.36 -15.69
CA ALA A 155 -0.79 16.29 -16.58
C ALA A 155 -0.20 16.48 -17.99
N ARG A 156 0.46 15.43 -18.50
CA ARG A 156 1.00 15.37 -19.87
C ARG A 156 -0.04 14.86 -20.86
N TYR A 157 -0.61 13.68 -20.58
CA TYR A 157 -1.64 13.05 -21.40
C TYR A 157 -2.40 11.96 -20.59
N THR A 158 -3.48 11.43 -21.16
CA THR A 158 -4.31 10.39 -20.52
C THR A 158 -4.43 9.17 -21.41
N VAL A 159 -4.17 7.99 -20.84
CA VAL A 159 -4.45 6.69 -21.43
C VAL A 159 -5.81 6.21 -20.91
N ASP A 160 -6.79 6.06 -21.79
CA ASP A 160 -8.16 5.64 -21.45
C ASP A 160 -8.43 4.22 -21.97
N PHE A 161 -8.57 3.27 -21.05
CA PHE A 161 -8.79 1.85 -21.36
C PHE A 161 -10.26 1.55 -21.67
N SER A 162 -11.18 2.48 -21.39
CA SER A 162 -12.59 2.34 -21.76
C SER A 162 -12.86 2.59 -23.25
N LYS A 163 -11.84 3.04 -23.99
CA LYS A 163 -11.93 3.36 -25.41
C LYS A 163 -11.05 2.44 -26.24
N SER A 164 -11.58 2.02 -27.39
CA SER A 164 -10.87 1.20 -28.37
C SER A 164 -10.48 1.98 -29.62
N ASP A 165 -10.43 3.31 -29.55
CA ASP A 165 -10.03 4.15 -30.68
C ASP A 165 -8.50 4.17 -30.87
N ALA A 166 -8.09 4.45 -32.10
CA ALA A 166 -6.67 4.46 -32.48
C ALA A 166 -5.84 5.47 -31.66
N ALA A 167 -6.43 6.59 -31.25
CA ALA A 167 -5.71 7.60 -30.47
C ALA A 167 -5.36 7.07 -29.07
N SER A 168 -6.32 6.40 -28.42
CA SER A 168 -6.12 5.75 -27.12
C SER A 168 -5.08 4.62 -27.20
N GLU A 169 -5.09 3.84 -28.28
CA GLU A 169 -4.07 2.81 -28.52
C GLU A 169 -2.66 3.42 -28.72
N VAL A 170 -2.55 4.49 -29.51
CA VAL A 170 -1.28 5.19 -29.75
C VAL A 170 -0.70 5.72 -28.44
N LEU A 171 -1.52 6.36 -27.60
CA LEU A 171 -1.08 6.87 -26.30
C LEU A 171 -0.63 5.76 -25.35
N ARG A 172 -1.30 4.61 -25.34
CA ARG A 172 -0.87 3.44 -24.55
C ARG A 172 0.49 2.91 -25.01
N ARG A 173 0.69 2.76 -26.33
CA ARG A 173 1.97 2.31 -26.90
C ARG A 173 3.10 3.32 -26.65
N GLN A 174 2.78 4.62 -26.71
CA GLN A 174 3.70 5.69 -26.39
C GLN A 174 4.13 5.63 -24.91
N ALA A 175 3.17 5.56 -23.98
CA ALA A 175 3.45 5.46 -22.55
C ALA A 175 4.33 4.23 -22.22
N MET A 176 4.02 3.08 -22.82
CA MET A 176 4.83 1.86 -22.65
C MET A 176 6.26 2.05 -23.13
N ARG A 177 6.45 2.71 -24.28
CA ARG A 177 7.78 3.01 -24.82
C ARG A 177 8.54 4.00 -23.93
N GLU A 178 7.90 5.11 -23.55
CA GLU A 178 8.49 6.11 -22.66
C GLU A 178 8.94 5.47 -21.33
N LEU A 179 8.17 4.52 -20.79
CA LEU A 179 8.53 3.79 -19.58
C LEU A 179 9.76 2.90 -19.80
N GLN A 180 9.80 2.15 -20.90
CA GLN A 180 10.94 1.27 -21.26
C GLN A 180 12.22 2.05 -21.55
N GLU A 181 12.10 3.26 -22.10
CA GLU A 181 13.22 4.17 -22.39
C GLU A 181 13.64 5.03 -21.19
N GLY A 182 13.01 4.85 -20.02
CA GLY A 182 13.32 5.59 -18.80
C GLY A 182 12.94 7.08 -18.84
N GLN A 183 11.99 7.45 -19.72
CA GLN A 183 11.50 8.83 -19.89
C GLN A 183 10.36 9.19 -18.92
N ILE A 184 9.92 8.23 -18.11
CA ILE A 184 8.92 8.39 -17.06
C ILE A 184 9.57 7.97 -15.75
N ASP A 185 9.45 8.83 -14.74
CA ASP A 185 9.74 8.48 -13.35
C ASP A 185 8.43 8.10 -12.65
N PRO A 186 8.18 6.80 -12.38
CA PRO A 186 6.96 6.31 -11.76
C PRO A 186 7.02 6.31 -10.21
N ALA A 187 7.89 7.13 -9.61
CA ALA A 187 8.08 7.20 -8.16
C ALA A 187 6.86 7.75 -7.38
N SER A 188 5.98 8.54 -8.01
CA SER A 188 4.77 9.05 -7.36
C SER A 188 3.52 8.38 -7.96
N ILE A 189 2.67 7.82 -7.11
CA ILE A 189 1.50 7.07 -7.56
C ILE A 189 0.27 7.54 -6.79
N PHE A 190 -0.76 7.97 -7.53
CA PHE A 190 -2.05 8.32 -6.98
C PHE A 190 -3.13 7.38 -7.48
N PHE A 191 -3.79 6.67 -6.58
CA PHE A 191 -4.91 5.79 -6.89
C PHE A 191 -6.24 6.46 -6.56
N ARG A 192 -7.17 6.38 -7.51
CA ARG A 192 -8.59 6.61 -7.29
C ARG A 192 -9.37 5.33 -7.56
N PHE A 193 -9.75 4.66 -6.50
CA PHE A 193 -10.53 3.43 -6.52
C PHE A 193 -12.03 3.74 -6.58
N LYS A 194 -12.73 3.19 -7.55
CA LYS A 194 -14.19 3.05 -7.52
C LYS A 194 -14.49 1.76 -6.77
N ALA A 195 -15.03 1.88 -5.57
CA ALA A 195 -15.32 0.72 -4.74
C ALA A 195 -16.50 -0.09 -5.32
N ASP A 196 -16.27 -1.36 -5.59
CA ASP A 196 -17.29 -2.35 -5.92
C ASP A 196 -17.17 -3.55 -4.96
N ARG A 197 -18.17 -3.69 -4.07
CA ARG A 197 -18.26 -4.74 -3.05
C ARG A 197 -16.97 -4.96 -2.25
N VAL A 198 -16.22 -3.91 -1.92
CA VAL A 198 -14.94 -4.05 -1.21
C VAL A 198 -15.15 -4.42 0.26
N ALA A 199 -14.27 -5.28 0.81
CA ALA A 199 -14.23 -5.57 2.25
C ALA A 199 -13.37 -4.51 2.97
N GLY A 200 -14.02 -3.67 3.77
CA GLY A 200 -13.34 -2.58 4.45
C GLY A 200 -14.17 -1.96 5.56
N ILE A 201 -13.50 -1.21 6.41
CA ILE A 201 -14.09 -0.49 7.55
C ILE A 201 -13.55 0.94 7.57
N SER A 202 -14.39 1.89 7.98
CA SER A 202 -13.90 3.22 8.37
C SER A 202 -13.36 3.13 9.80
N VAL A 203 -12.08 3.45 9.97
CA VAL A 203 -11.41 3.41 11.29
C VAL A 203 -12.04 4.47 12.21
N ASP A 204 -12.30 5.66 11.68
CA ASP A 204 -12.95 6.76 12.39
C ASP A 204 -14.38 6.39 12.83
N ALA A 205 -15.17 5.73 11.98
CA ALA A 205 -16.53 5.35 12.35
C ALA A 205 -16.58 4.32 13.49
N ILE A 206 -15.56 3.46 13.61
CA ILE A 206 -15.43 2.51 14.72
C ILE A 206 -15.08 3.24 16.01
N GLN A 207 -14.25 4.29 15.94
CA GLN A 207 -13.91 5.15 17.06
C GLN A 207 -15.18 5.79 17.66
N ASP A 208 -16.01 6.40 16.82
CA ASP A 208 -17.25 7.05 17.24
C ASP A 208 -18.27 6.07 17.85
N ALA A 209 -18.36 4.85 17.31
CA ALA A 209 -19.33 3.85 17.76
C ALA A 209 -18.95 3.19 19.10
N HIS A 210 -17.66 3.03 19.39
CA HIS A 210 -17.20 2.27 20.55
C HIS A 210 -16.61 3.12 21.68
N ASN A 211 -15.94 4.25 21.39
CA ASN A 211 -15.45 5.18 22.40
C ASN A 211 -14.93 6.51 21.81
N ALA A 212 -15.70 7.60 21.92
CA ALA A 212 -15.33 8.92 21.40
C ALA A 212 -14.03 9.54 22.01
N ALA A 213 -13.53 8.98 23.13
CA ALA A 213 -12.30 9.43 23.78
C ALA A 213 -11.03 8.70 23.32
N MET A 214 -11.16 7.63 22.53
CA MET A 214 -10.00 6.97 21.89
C MET A 214 -9.66 7.67 20.59
N THR A 215 -8.38 7.75 20.23
CA THR A 215 -7.91 8.17 18.90
C THR A 215 -7.31 6.95 18.20
N LEU A 216 -7.97 6.44 17.15
CA LEU A 216 -7.54 5.24 16.42
C LEU A 216 -6.83 5.57 15.10
N SER A 217 -7.01 6.79 14.58
CA SER A 217 -6.40 7.29 13.35
C SER A 217 -5.52 8.52 13.62
N GLY A 218 -4.58 8.80 12.72
CA GLY A 218 -3.96 10.10 12.64
C GLY A 218 -5.04 11.16 12.47
N ALA A 219 -5.01 12.20 13.31
CA ALA A 219 -6.10 13.18 13.40
C ALA A 219 -6.45 13.77 12.01
N GLY A 220 -7.62 13.39 11.48
CA GLY A 220 -8.19 13.96 10.25
C GLY A 220 -7.93 13.19 8.95
N GLU A 221 -7.31 12.01 9.00
CA GLU A 221 -6.99 11.20 7.81
C GLU A 221 -8.21 10.56 7.14
N GLN A 222 -9.33 10.35 7.85
CA GLN A 222 -10.49 9.63 7.33
C GLN A 222 -10.14 8.27 6.74
N GLU A 223 -9.40 7.49 7.52
CA GLU A 223 -8.89 6.18 7.08
C GLU A 223 -10.04 5.18 6.86
N ILE A 224 -10.00 4.55 5.71
CA ILE A 224 -10.79 3.38 5.35
C ILE A 224 -9.80 2.24 5.12
N LEU A 225 -9.76 1.31 6.07
CA LEU A 225 -8.88 0.16 6.04
C LEU A 225 -9.57 -1.01 5.34
N LEU A 226 -8.96 -1.51 4.28
CA LEU A 226 -9.47 -2.64 3.51
C LEU A 226 -8.73 -3.93 3.87
N ASN A 227 -9.46 -5.05 3.79
CA ASN A 227 -8.90 -6.38 3.97
C ASN A 227 -7.85 -6.72 2.90
N PRO A 228 -6.99 -7.74 3.07
CA PRO A 228 -6.20 -8.29 1.97
C PRO A 228 -7.06 -9.05 0.97
N GLY A 229 -6.64 -9.07 -0.30
CA GLY A 229 -7.30 -9.82 -1.37
C GLY A 229 -8.12 -8.96 -2.33
N HIS A 230 -7.81 -7.67 -2.45
CA HIS A 230 -8.49 -6.79 -3.41
C HIS A 230 -7.78 -6.76 -4.76
N HIS A 231 -8.57 -6.65 -5.81
CA HIS A 231 -8.10 -6.52 -7.19
C HIS A 231 -8.50 -5.17 -7.75
N PHE A 232 -7.52 -4.44 -8.28
CA PHE A 232 -7.71 -3.15 -8.92
C PHE A 232 -7.55 -3.26 -10.43
N HIS A 233 -8.63 -2.99 -11.15
CA HIS A 233 -8.63 -2.97 -12.61
C HIS A 233 -8.53 -1.53 -13.13
N PRO A 234 -7.51 -1.17 -13.92
CA PRO A 234 -7.36 0.19 -14.43
C PRO A 234 -8.41 0.53 -15.49
N GLU A 235 -8.94 1.75 -15.42
CA GLU A 235 -9.81 2.30 -16.46
C GLU A 235 -9.17 3.51 -17.15
N LYS A 236 -8.47 4.36 -16.39
CA LYS A 236 -7.76 5.53 -16.92
C LYS A 236 -6.47 5.78 -16.16
N ILE A 237 -5.41 6.10 -16.89
CA ILE A 237 -4.13 6.54 -16.34
C ILE A 237 -3.83 7.94 -16.86
N VAL A 238 -3.64 8.89 -15.97
CA VAL A 238 -3.13 10.23 -16.28
C VAL A 238 -1.63 10.22 -16.06
N MET A 239 -0.88 10.40 -17.13
CA MET A 239 0.57 10.55 -17.06
C MET A 239 0.91 11.96 -16.59
N LEU A 240 1.69 12.05 -15.53
CA LEU A 240 2.14 13.32 -14.97
C LEU A 240 3.61 13.54 -15.36
N GLU A 241 4.15 14.73 -15.12
CA GLU A 241 5.60 14.96 -15.30
C GLU A 241 6.44 14.12 -14.32
N GLN A 242 5.87 13.82 -13.16
CA GLN A 242 6.44 13.03 -12.09
C GLN A 242 5.36 12.07 -11.58
N GLY A 243 5.51 10.79 -11.88
CA GLY A 243 4.54 9.77 -11.51
C GLY A 243 3.33 9.66 -12.43
N PHE A 244 2.27 9.05 -11.87
CA PHE A 244 1.01 8.88 -12.57
C PHE A 244 -0.17 8.80 -11.60
N ALA A 245 -1.33 9.25 -12.06
CA ALA A 245 -2.59 9.02 -11.38
C ALA A 245 -3.41 7.98 -12.12
N VAL A 246 -3.92 6.97 -11.42
CA VAL A 246 -4.72 5.90 -12.01
C VAL A 246 -6.08 5.82 -11.35
N SER A 247 -7.12 5.68 -12.17
CA SER A 247 -8.48 5.45 -11.72
C SER A 247 -9.02 4.16 -12.31
N GLY A 248 -9.83 3.46 -11.52
CA GLY A 248 -10.34 2.15 -11.91
C GLY A 248 -11.23 1.54 -10.85
N THR A 249 -11.70 0.33 -11.11
CA THR A 249 -12.58 -0.40 -10.19
C THR A 249 -11.75 -1.24 -9.23
N LEU A 250 -12.02 -1.11 -7.93
CA LEU A 250 -11.44 -1.94 -6.88
C LEU A 250 -12.53 -2.90 -6.38
N SER A 251 -12.23 -4.19 -6.43
CA SER A 251 -13.16 -5.27 -6.06
C SER A 251 -12.51 -6.22 -5.07
N TYR A 252 -13.34 -6.96 -4.33
CA TYR A 252 -12.91 -7.94 -3.33
C TYR A 252 -13.49 -9.32 -3.66
N GLY A 253 -12.63 -10.33 -3.78
CA GLY A 253 -13.02 -11.70 -4.11
C GLY A 253 -11.93 -12.47 -4.82
#